data_AF-A0A521HHU3-F1
#
_entry.id   AF-A0A521HHU3-F1
#
_cell.length_a   1.000
_cell.length_b   1.000
_cell.length_c   1.000
_cell.angle_alpha   90.00
_cell.angle_beta   90.00
_cell.angle_gamma   90.00
#
_symmetry.space_group_name_H-M   'P 1'
#
loop_
_entity.id
_entity.type
_entity.pdbx_description
1 polymer ?
#
loop_
_entity_poly.entity_id
_entity_poly.type
_entity_poly.pdbx_seq_one_letter_code
_entity_poly.pdbx_strand_id
1 'polypeptide(L)'
;MRNKIHVLKSIILFTCFLTVEYSCTEPGNQNANESKDSITDTTEIIRSYIFGLWSLSEGNMLNNDGYYFQPDGTVRLVASEYSGQWNLIGRDSLNTSFQFYSRDAEISMFKIDSLTVDRMVLSSAAGTEVYRKVPFGINPEGTVLQGFMGSLQPDEIKIYDLEIPGAKEINIILTSENANIVFRFYEKDIQLTSVAVKSWKGILTHGGNYELRVMDTISSNQNSDRSYSIKVIAF
;
A
#
# COMPACT_ATOMS: atom_id res chain seq x y z
N MET A 1 30.88 6.63 -63.97
CA MET A 1 30.57 5.68 -65.06
C MET A 1 31.85 5.10 -65.65
N ARG A 2 32.22 3.88 -65.25
CA ARG A 2 33.01 2.94 -66.08
C ARG A 2 32.91 1.57 -65.43
N ASN A 3 32.11 0.72 -66.06
CA ASN A 3 32.03 -0.72 -65.82
C ASN A 3 33.37 -1.37 -66.16
N LYS A 4 33.75 -2.41 -65.41
CA LYS A 4 34.18 -3.69 -65.99
C LYS A 4 34.08 -4.80 -64.95
N ILE A 5 33.47 -5.89 -65.40
CA ILE A 5 33.04 -7.08 -64.70
C ILE A 5 33.84 -8.28 -65.26
N HIS A 6 34.21 -9.21 -64.36
CA HIS A 6 34.65 -10.62 -64.52
C HIS A 6 35.86 -10.91 -65.46
N VAL A 7 36.72 -11.94 -65.28
CA VAL A 7 36.56 -13.38 -64.98
C VAL A 7 37.97 -13.91 -64.59
N LEU A 8 38.16 -14.50 -63.40
CA LEU A 8 38.45 -15.93 -63.11
C LEU A 8 39.76 -16.55 -63.65
N LYS A 9 40.57 -17.12 -62.73
CA LYS A 9 41.23 -18.46 -62.75
C LYS A 9 42.31 -18.50 -61.64
N SER A 10 42.00 -19.07 -60.47
CA SER A 10 42.31 -20.47 -60.10
C SER A 10 43.82 -20.77 -60.05
N ILE A 11 44.42 -20.61 -58.87
CA ILE A 11 45.55 -21.46 -58.44
C ILE A 11 45.21 -21.95 -57.04
N ILE A 12 44.98 -23.26 -56.99
CA ILE A 12 44.82 -24.10 -55.81
C ILE A 12 46.19 -24.18 -55.15
N LEU A 13 46.31 -23.77 -53.88
CA LEU A 13 47.42 -24.18 -53.04
C LEU A 13 46.88 -24.84 -51.79
N PHE A 14 47.14 -26.14 -51.76
CA PHE A 14 46.77 -27.13 -50.78
C PHE A 14 47.79 -27.02 -49.64
N THR A 15 47.36 -26.56 -48.46
CA THR A 15 48.17 -26.70 -47.24
C THR A 15 47.28 -27.22 -46.12
N CYS A 16 47.26 -28.55 -46.02
CA CYS A 16 46.96 -29.29 -44.81
C CYS A 16 47.85 -28.80 -43.68
N PHE A 17 47.27 -28.19 -42.66
CA PHE A 17 47.83 -28.21 -41.31
C PHE A 17 46.71 -28.40 -40.29
N LEU A 18 46.54 -29.68 -39.96
CA LEU A 18 46.30 -30.22 -38.61
C LEU A 18 45.68 -29.26 -37.59
N THR A 19 44.39 -29.49 -37.37
CA THR A 19 43.68 -29.23 -36.11
C THR A 19 44.44 -29.85 -34.94
N VAL A 20 44.90 -29.01 -34.01
CA VAL A 20 45.11 -29.38 -32.62
C VAL A 20 44.19 -28.49 -31.81
N GLU A 21 42.96 -28.94 -31.63
CA GLU A 21 42.10 -28.45 -30.55
C GLU A 21 42.76 -28.90 -29.25
N TYR A 22 43.39 -27.96 -28.54
CA TYR A 22 43.68 -28.15 -27.13
C TYR A 22 42.34 -28.07 -26.38
N SER A 23 41.65 -29.21 -26.27
CA SER A 23 40.70 -29.42 -25.19
C SER A 23 41.49 -29.42 -23.89
N CYS A 24 41.39 -28.33 -23.12
CA CYS A 24 41.58 -28.40 -21.68
C CYS A 24 40.49 -29.31 -21.13
N THR A 25 40.83 -30.58 -20.93
CA THR A 25 40.05 -31.50 -20.12
C THR A 25 40.23 -31.08 -18.67
N GLU A 26 39.33 -30.24 -18.16
CA GLU A 26 39.14 -30.10 -16.72
C GLU A 26 38.67 -31.46 -16.17
N PRO A 27 39.30 -31.98 -15.09
CA PRO A 27 38.82 -33.18 -14.44
C PRO A 27 37.46 -32.89 -13.81
N GLY A 28 36.50 -33.76 -14.11
CA GLY A 28 35.09 -33.55 -13.86
C GLY A 28 34.76 -33.07 -12.46
N ASN A 29 33.95 -32.01 -12.42
CA ASN A 29 33.05 -31.77 -11.31
C ASN A 29 31.64 -32.08 -11.81
N GLN A 30 31.04 -33.11 -11.24
CA GLN A 30 29.62 -33.39 -11.37
C GLN A 30 28.84 -32.15 -10.90
N ASN A 31 28.03 -31.55 -11.79
CA ASN A 31 26.75 -30.87 -11.51
C ASN A 31 26.37 -29.98 -12.70
N ALA A 32 26.04 -30.61 -13.82
CA ALA A 32 25.17 -29.99 -14.82
C ALA A 32 23.72 -30.15 -14.32
N ASN A 33 23.23 -29.14 -13.59
CA ASN A 33 21.83 -28.66 -13.57
C ASN A 33 21.57 -27.81 -12.32
N GLU A 34 22.25 -26.66 -12.18
CA GLU A 34 21.77 -25.59 -11.31
C GLU A 34 21.10 -24.49 -12.13
N SER A 35 19.82 -24.74 -12.41
CA SER A 35 18.72 -23.78 -12.29
C SER A 35 18.87 -22.38 -12.93
N LYS A 36 18.76 -22.29 -14.25
CA LYS A 36 18.20 -21.06 -14.87
C LYS A 36 16.71 -20.88 -14.56
N ASP A 37 16.02 -21.96 -14.18
CA ASP A 37 14.60 -21.94 -13.79
C ASP A 37 14.35 -21.37 -12.38
N SER A 38 15.32 -21.41 -11.46
CA SER A 38 15.12 -20.91 -10.08
C SER A 38 15.19 -19.39 -9.94
N ILE A 39 15.93 -18.72 -10.84
CA ILE A 39 16.05 -17.25 -10.85
C ILE A 39 14.74 -16.62 -11.30
N THR A 40 14.08 -17.21 -12.29
CA THR A 40 12.80 -16.75 -12.80
C THR A 40 11.71 -16.94 -11.75
N ASP A 41 11.66 -18.11 -11.12
CA ASP A 41 10.65 -18.45 -10.12
C ASP A 41 10.79 -17.57 -8.85
N THR A 42 12.00 -17.43 -8.32
CA THR A 42 12.22 -16.61 -7.10
C THR A 42 11.95 -15.13 -7.36
N THR A 43 12.33 -14.61 -8.53
CA THR A 43 12.12 -13.19 -8.87
C THR A 43 10.64 -12.89 -9.12
N GLU A 44 9.92 -13.82 -9.75
CA GLU A 44 8.49 -13.71 -10.00
C GLU A 44 7.67 -13.83 -8.72
N ILE A 45 8.07 -14.75 -7.83
CA ILE A 45 7.52 -14.90 -6.48
C ILE A 45 7.76 -13.64 -5.65
N ILE A 46 8.99 -13.12 -5.60
CA ILE A 46 9.33 -11.91 -4.85
C ILE A 46 8.60 -10.68 -5.41
N ARG A 47 8.54 -10.53 -6.74
CA ARG A 47 7.75 -9.46 -7.38
C ARG A 47 6.29 -9.54 -6.95
N SER A 48 5.69 -10.73 -7.05
CA SER A 48 4.29 -10.96 -6.68
C SER A 48 4.01 -10.65 -5.21
N TYR A 49 4.97 -10.94 -4.32
CA TYR A 49 4.80 -10.66 -2.90
C TYR A 49 5.07 -9.20 -2.55
N ILE A 50 6.13 -8.57 -3.06
CA ILE A 50 6.47 -7.17 -2.77
C ILE A 50 5.40 -6.20 -3.26
N PHE A 51 4.73 -6.45 -4.39
CA PHE A 51 3.72 -5.51 -4.88
C PHE A 51 2.52 -5.40 -3.93
N GLY A 52 2.03 -4.18 -3.76
CA GLY A 52 0.87 -3.89 -2.93
C GLY A 52 1.16 -2.87 -1.84
N LEU A 53 0.20 -2.74 -0.92
CA LEU A 53 0.22 -1.79 0.17
C LEU A 53 0.85 -2.44 1.41
N TRP A 54 1.84 -1.78 1.98
CA TRP A 54 2.57 -2.25 3.15
C TRP A 54 2.59 -1.17 4.22
N SER A 55 2.27 -1.54 5.46
CA SER A 55 2.32 -0.65 6.62
C SER A 55 3.45 -1.10 7.55
N LEU A 56 4.15 -0.13 8.14
CA LEU A 56 5.17 -0.42 9.14
C LEU A 56 4.49 -0.85 10.46
N SER A 57 5.00 -1.93 11.04
CA SER A 57 4.48 -2.55 12.26
C SER A 57 5.42 -2.24 13.43
N GLU A 58 4.99 -1.37 14.32
CA GLU A 58 5.66 -1.08 15.59
C GLU A 58 4.92 -1.72 16.75
N GLY A 59 5.59 -2.59 17.52
CA GLY A 59 4.95 -3.24 18.67
C GLY A 59 3.70 -4.07 18.34
N ASN A 60 3.63 -4.64 17.13
CA ASN A 60 2.46 -5.32 16.55
C ASN A 60 1.25 -4.43 16.20
N MET A 61 1.37 -3.11 16.29
CA MET A 61 0.39 -2.15 15.80
C MET A 61 0.80 -1.65 14.41
N LEU A 62 -0.15 -1.52 13.49
CA LEU A 62 0.07 -0.92 12.17
C LEU A 62 0.08 0.60 12.32
N ASN A 63 1.09 1.26 11.77
CA ASN A 63 1.10 2.72 11.66
C ASN A 63 0.55 3.17 10.29
N ASN A 64 0.23 4.47 10.17
CA ASN A 64 -0.26 5.05 8.92
C ASN A 64 0.88 5.29 7.90
N ASP A 65 2.13 5.03 8.29
CA ASP A 65 3.28 5.12 7.42
C ASP A 65 3.41 3.83 6.63
N GLY A 66 3.29 3.96 5.32
CA GLY A 66 3.24 2.81 4.46
C GLY A 66 3.76 3.10 3.07
N TYR A 67 4.10 2.02 2.38
CA TYR A 67 4.62 2.02 1.03
C TYR A 67 3.67 1.26 0.13
N TYR A 68 3.33 1.87 -1.00
CA TYR A 68 2.62 1.22 -2.09
C TYR A 68 3.61 0.91 -3.20
N PHE A 69 4.05 -0.35 -3.27
CA PHE A 69 4.99 -0.84 -4.28
C PHE A 69 4.20 -1.31 -5.51
N GLN A 70 4.46 -0.68 -6.66
CA GLN A 70 3.79 -1.01 -7.91
C GLN A 70 4.63 -1.94 -8.80
N PRO A 71 3.99 -2.71 -9.69
CA PRO A 71 4.68 -3.63 -10.60
C PRO A 71 5.69 -2.98 -11.54
N ASP A 72 5.53 -1.68 -11.82
CA ASP A 72 6.38 -0.90 -12.71
C ASP A 72 7.65 -0.36 -12.03
N GLY A 73 7.88 -0.67 -10.75
CA GLY A 73 9.01 -0.14 -9.98
C GLY A 73 8.74 1.19 -9.31
N THR A 74 7.54 1.78 -9.47
CA THR A 74 7.18 2.99 -8.71
C THR A 74 6.78 2.64 -7.29
N VAL A 75 7.14 3.50 -6.33
CA VAL A 75 6.70 3.40 -4.92
C VAL A 75 6.08 4.72 -4.48
N ARG A 76 4.99 4.64 -3.71
CA ARG A 76 4.32 5.81 -3.13
C ARG A 76 4.20 5.67 -1.62
N LEU A 77 4.38 6.77 -0.90
CA LEU A 77 4.14 6.81 0.55
C LEU A 77 2.66 7.13 0.81
N VAL A 78 2.00 6.28 1.59
CA VAL A 78 0.53 6.22 1.71
C VAL A 78 -0.09 7.45 2.39
N ALA A 79 0.68 8.18 3.18
CA ALA A 79 0.25 9.38 3.90
C ALA A 79 0.94 10.66 3.42
N SER A 80 1.51 10.67 2.21
CA SER A 80 2.26 11.83 1.71
C SER A 80 2.13 12.01 0.20
N GLU A 81 2.47 13.21 -0.29
CA GLU A 81 2.62 13.46 -1.72
C GLU A 81 3.95 12.90 -2.29
N TYR A 82 4.73 12.18 -1.49
CA TYR A 82 6.02 11.66 -1.89
C TYR A 82 5.88 10.42 -2.78
N SER A 83 6.62 10.43 -3.88
CA SER A 83 6.74 9.31 -4.80
C SER A 83 8.22 9.04 -5.10
N GLY A 84 8.50 7.78 -5.41
CA GLY A 84 9.85 7.31 -5.64
C GLY A 84 9.88 6.11 -6.56
N GLN A 85 11.06 5.53 -6.67
CA GLN A 85 11.32 4.27 -7.37
C GLN A 85 11.83 3.25 -6.38
N TRP A 86 11.48 1.99 -6.59
CA TRP A 86 12.06 0.88 -5.85
C TRP A 86 12.61 -0.13 -6.85
N ASN A 87 13.72 -0.76 -6.49
CA ASN A 87 14.32 -1.80 -7.31
C ASN A 87 14.79 -2.95 -6.44
N LEU A 88 14.58 -4.17 -6.94
CA LEU A 88 15.24 -5.35 -6.39
C LEU A 88 16.72 -5.33 -6.79
N ILE A 89 17.60 -5.46 -5.81
CA ILE A 89 19.04 -5.64 -6.01
C ILE A 89 19.36 -7.09 -5.63
N GLY A 90 19.42 -7.98 -6.62
CA GLY A 90 19.68 -9.39 -6.36
C GLY A 90 18.48 -10.13 -5.77
N ARG A 91 18.75 -11.19 -5.00
CA ARG A 91 17.71 -12.13 -4.50
C ARG A 91 17.12 -11.74 -3.16
N ASP A 92 17.85 -10.97 -2.35
CA ASP A 92 17.54 -10.71 -0.94
C ASP A 92 17.74 -9.24 -0.57
N SER A 93 17.81 -8.32 -1.53
CA SER A 93 17.96 -6.89 -1.24
C SER A 93 17.07 -6.04 -2.13
N LEU A 94 16.66 -4.89 -1.61
CA LEU A 94 15.91 -3.88 -2.35
C LEU A 94 16.46 -2.49 -2.04
N ASN A 95 16.35 -1.59 -3.01
CA ASN A 95 16.50 -0.16 -2.77
C ASN A 95 15.17 0.55 -2.95
N THR A 96 15.01 1.63 -2.20
CA THR A 96 13.98 2.63 -2.45
C THR A 96 14.67 3.97 -2.62
N SER A 97 14.28 4.70 -3.65
CA SER A 97 14.79 6.02 -3.98
C SER A 97 13.63 7.01 -3.98
N PHE A 98 13.65 7.95 -3.03
CA PHE A 98 12.65 9.00 -2.94
C PHE A 98 13.23 10.30 -3.46
N GLN A 99 12.57 10.89 -4.45
CA GLN A 99 12.99 12.17 -5.00
C GLN A 99 12.21 13.28 -4.31
N PHE A 100 12.91 14.12 -3.56
CA PHE A 100 12.33 15.31 -2.96
C PHE A 100 12.44 16.46 -3.95
N TYR A 101 11.36 17.27 -4.05
CA TYR A 101 11.13 18.40 -4.98
C TYR A 101 12.33 19.29 -5.38
N SER A 102 13.46 19.28 -4.65
CA SER A 102 14.70 19.95 -5.06
C SER A 102 15.99 19.37 -4.43
N ARG A 103 15.97 18.13 -3.90
CA ARG A 103 17.16 17.51 -3.28
C ARG A 103 17.53 16.22 -4.02
N ASP A 104 18.80 15.85 -3.92
CA ASP A 104 19.29 14.56 -4.37
C ASP A 104 18.42 13.45 -3.79
N ALA A 105 18.16 12.41 -4.60
CA ALA A 105 17.28 11.33 -4.20
C ALA A 105 17.87 10.62 -2.98
N GLU A 106 17.07 10.50 -1.91
CA GLU A 106 17.47 9.70 -0.77
C GLU A 106 17.30 8.23 -1.13
N ILE A 107 18.40 7.49 -1.11
CA ILE A 107 18.42 6.07 -1.45
C ILE A 107 18.57 5.28 -0.15
N SER A 108 17.51 4.57 0.22
CA SER A 108 17.54 3.62 1.33
C SER A 108 17.80 2.22 0.77
N MET A 109 18.80 1.54 1.31
CA MET A 109 19.14 0.16 0.97
C MET A 109 18.70 -0.77 2.09
N PHE A 110 17.97 -1.81 1.72
CA PHE A 110 17.44 -2.79 2.64
C PHE A 110 17.83 -4.21 2.22
N LYS A 111 18.17 -5.03 3.20
CA LYS A 111 18.23 -6.48 3.08
C LYS A 111 16.89 -7.07 3.50
N ILE A 112 16.40 -8.04 2.74
CA ILE A 112 15.17 -8.79 3.00
C ILE A 112 15.55 -9.99 3.89
N ASP A 113 15.28 -9.87 5.20
CA ASP A 113 15.56 -10.96 6.14
C ASP A 113 14.47 -12.04 6.11
N SER A 114 13.22 -11.66 5.80
CA SER A 114 12.10 -12.58 5.65
C SER A 114 11.00 -11.97 4.80
N LEU A 115 10.37 -12.78 3.94
CA LEU A 115 9.24 -12.37 3.10
C LEU A 115 8.20 -13.49 3.03
N THR A 116 6.99 -13.18 3.47
CA THR A 116 5.78 -14.00 3.31
C THR A 116 4.73 -13.21 2.53
N VAL A 117 3.58 -13.83 2.28
CA VAL A 117 2.46 -13.19 1.58
C VAL A 117 1.95 -11.93 2.28
N ASP A 118 2.10 -11.84 3.60
CA ASP A 118 1.51 -10.83 4.48
C ASP A 118 2.54 -10.08 5.34
N ARG A 119 3.82 -10.47 5.31
CA ARG A 119 4.85 -9.90 6.17
C ARG A 119 6.19 -9.81 5.45
N MET A 120 6.86 -8.68 5.61
CA MET A 120 8.18 -8.43 5.08
C MET A 120 9.06 -7.86 6.20
N VAL A 121 10.20 -8.47 6.47
CA VAL A 121 11.16 -8.00 7.47
C VAL A 121 12.39 -7.50 6.72
N LEU A 122 12.67 -6.21 6.86
CA LEU A 122 13.77 -5.54 6.20
C LEU A 122 14.80 -5.10 7.24
N SER A 123 16.08 -5.29 6.96
CA SER A 123 17.17 -4.70 7.75
C SER A 123 17.96 -3.69 6.93
N SER A 124 18.37 -2.62 7.61
CA SER A 124 19.26 -1.59 7.09
C SER A 124 20.33 -1.25 8.13
N ALA A 125 21.21 -0.30 7.82
CA ALA A 125 22.15 0.23 8.80
C ALA A 125 21.45 0.94 9.99
N ALA A 126 20.21 1.38 9.82
CA ALA A 126 19.44 2.06 10.87
C ALA A 126 18.73 1.08 11.83
N GLY A 127 18.51 -0.18 11.40
CA GLY A 127 17.86 -1.19 12.22
C GLY A 127 17.03 -2.18 11.40
N THR A 128 16.12 -2.86 12.08
CA THR A 128 15.17 -3.82 11.48
C THR A 128 13.76 -3.25 11.51
N GLU A 129 13.11 -3.31 10.37
CA GLU A 129 11.75 -2.84 10.13
C GLU A 129 10.86 -4.02 9.76
N VAL A 130 9.67 -4.06 10.33
CA VAL A 130 8.67 -5.09 10.04
C VAL A 130 7.52 -4.44 9.31
N TYR A 131 7.30 -4.87 8.08
CA TYR A 131 6.18 -4.46 7.25
C TYR A 131 5.13 -5.55 7.23
N ARG A 132 3.86 -5.15 7.23
CA ARG A 132 2.73 -6.04 7.04
C ARG A 132 1.94 -5.62 5.81
N LYS A 133 1.61 -6.60 4.97
CA LYS A 133 0.80 -6.37 3.77
C LYS A 133 -0.61 -6.09 4.24
N VAL A 134 -1.11 -4.91 3.89
CA VAL A 134 -2.49 -4.56 4.14
C VAL A 134 -3.28 -4.84 2.86
N PRO A 135 -4.47 -5.46 2.96
CA PRO A 135 -5.29 -5.73 1.79
C PRO A 135 -5.57 -4.41 1.06
N PHE A 136 -5.42 -4.46 -0.26
CA PHE A 136 -5.60 -3.33 -1.15
C PHE A 136 -6.92 -2.60 -0.83
N GLY A 137 -6.80 -1.38 -0.32
CA GLY A 137 -7.88 -0.40 -0.27
C GLY A 137 -8.79 -0.39 0.96
N ILE A 138 -8.61 -1.23 2.00
CA ILE A 138 -9.42 -1.15 3.23
C ILE A 138 -8.60 -1.69 4.39
N ASN A 139 -8.24 -0.87 5.40
CA ASN A 139 -7.98 -1.41 6.74
C ASN A 139 -9.29 -2.07 7.21
N PRO A 140 -9.45 -3.41 7.27
CA PRO A 140 -10.76 -4.02 7.57
C PRO A 140 -11.27 -3.64 8.96
N GLU A 141 -10.36 -3.27 9.88
CA GLU A 141 -10.69 -2.75 11.20
C GLU A 141 -11.07 -1.26 11.15
N GLY A 142 -10.53 -0.56 10.13
CA GLY A 142 -10.57 0.88 9.95
C GLY A 142 -9.84 1.61 11.07
N THR A 143 -9.41 2.84 10.81
CA THR A 143 -8.81 3.69 11.84
C THR A 143 -9.90 4.51 12.48
N VAL A 144 -10.09 4.38 13.79
CA VAL A 144 -11.00 5.27 14.54
C VAL A 144 -10.41 6.68 14.48
N LEU A 145 -11.03 7.55 13.68
CA LEU A 145 -10.64 8.95 13.59
C LEU A 145 -11.06 9.68 14.87
N GLN A 146 -12.32 9.49 15.27
CA GLN A 146 -12.93 10.20 16.38
C GLN A 146 -14.01 9.33 17.03
N GLY A 147 -14.24 9.55 18.32
CA GLY A 147 -15.27 8.88 19.10
C GLY A 147 -15.97 9.86 20.03
N PHE A 148 -17.28 9.74 20.12
CA PHE A 148 -18.11 10.59 20.98
C PHE A 148 -18.95 9.72 21.90
N MET A 149 -19.21 10.22 23.10
CA MET A 149 -20.16 9.63 24.03
C MET A 149 -21.01 10.75 24.63
N GLY A 150 -22.26 10.46 24.94
CA GLY A 150 -23.15 11.42 25.55
C GLY A 150 -24.49 10.81 25.94
N SER A 151 -25.33 11.62 26.57
CA SER A 151 -26.76 11.36 26.73
C SER A 151 -27.58 12.43 26.00
N LEU A 152 -28.82 12.13 25.65
CA LEU A 152 -29.79 13.13 25.18
C LEU A 152 -30.93 13.27 26.20
N GLN A 153 -31.31 14.51 26.45
CA GLN A 153 -32.62 14.87 26.98
C GLN A 153 -33.68 14.84 25.88
N PRO A 154 -34.98 14.71 26.22
CA PRO A 154 -36.05 14.81 25.24
C PRO A 154 -35.97 16.12 24.44
N ASP A 155 -36.16 16.03 23.12
CA ASP A 155 -36.09 17.15 22.16
C ASP A 155 -34.72 17.84 22.06
N GLU A 156 -33.68 17.33 22.73
CA GLU A 156 -32.31 17.82 22.61
C GLU A 156 -31.68 17.33 21.30
N ILE A 157 -30.94 18.24 20.64
CA ILE A 157 -30.06 17.92 19.54
C ILE A 157 -28.63 18.22 19.99
N LYS A 158 -27.76 17.20 19.96
CA LYS A 158 -26.32 17.37 20.18
C LYS A 158 -25.59 17.46 18.86
N ILE A 159 -24.71 18.44 18.76
CA ILE A 159 -23.93 18.73 17.56
C ILE A 159 -22.47 18.41 17.84
N TYR A 160 -21.84 17.68 16.94
CA TYR A 160 -20.43 17.32 16.99
C TYR A 160 -19.73 17.72 15.70
N ASP A 161 -18.64 18.47 15.85
CA ASP A 161 -17.75 18.81 14.74
C ASP A 161 -16.76 17.67 14.49
N LEU A 162 -16.60 17.31 13.22
CA LEU A 162 -15.72 16.27 12.73
C LEU A 162 -14.69 16.86 11.77
N GLU A 163 -13.42 16.59 12.00
CA GLU A 163 -12.36 16.95 11.07
C GLU A 163 -11.89 15.68 10.34
N ILE A 164 -12.04 15.67 9.01
CA ILE A 164 -11.62 14.55 8.16
C ILE A 164 -10.36 14.94 7.38
N PRO A 165 -9.21 14.26 7.59
CA PRO A 165 -7.96 14.61 6.94
C PRO A 165 -7.91 14.02 5.53
N GLY A 166 -8.39 14.78 4.55
CA GLY A 166 -8.38 14.42 3.13
C GLY A 166 -9.53 13.53 2.67
N ALA A 167 -9.58 13.27 1.36
CA ALA A 167 -10.57 12.38 0.74
C ALA A 167 -10.37 10.94 1.21
N LYS A 168 -11.44 10.27 1.68
CA LYS A 168 -11.40 8.88 2.14
C LYS A 168 -12.80 8.28 2.30
N GLU A 169 -12.84 6.96 2.40
CA GLU A 169 -14.03 6.23 2.81
C GLU A 169 -14.18 6.31 4.32
N ILE A 170 -15.39 6.61 4.80
CA ILE A 170 -15.70 6.66 6.22
C ILE A 170 -16.93 5.82 6.56
N ASN A 171 -16.96 5.30 7.78
CA ASN A 171 -18.10 4.65 8.40
C ASN A 171 -18.36 5.29 9.76
N ILE A 172 -19.57 5.78 9.95
CA ILE A 172 -20.04 6.37 11.20
C ILE A 172 -21.02 5.38 11.81
N ILE A 173 -20.79 5.01 13.06
CA ILE A 173 -21.61 4.02 13.77
C ILE A 173 -22.08 4.64 15.09
N LEU A 174 -23.39 4.75 15.27
CA LEU A 174 -24.04 5.15 16.51
C LEU A 174 -24.58 3.92 17.24
N THR A 175 -24.17 3.74 18.49
CA THR A 175 -24.65 2.69 19.40
C THR A 175 -25.41 3.33 20.55
N SER A 176 -26.65 2.90 20.76
CA SER A 176 -27.50 3.31 21.89
C SER A 176 -28.50 2.21 22.19
N GLU A 177 -28.83 2.02 23.47
CA GLU A 177 -29.93 1.16 23.91
C GLU A 177 -31.29 1.68 23.43
N ASN A 178 -31.41 2.99 23.19
CA ASN A 178 -32.62 3.57 22.64
C ASN A 178 -32.63 3.47 21.11
N ALA A 179 -33.68 2.87 20.55
CA ALA A 179 -33.86 2.72 19.10
C ALA A 179 -34.07 4.06 18.37
N ASN A 180 -34.56 5.08 19.07
CA ASN A 180 -34.99 6.36 18.49
C ASN A 180 -33.87 7.40 18.41
N ILE A 181 -32.73 7.14 19.08
CA ILE A 181 -31.52 7.96 18.92
C ILE A 181 -30.90 7.64 17.57
N VAL A 182 -30.78 8.68 16.75
CA VAL A 182 -30.25 8.64 15.39
C VAL A 182 -29.38 9.87 15.13
N PHE A 183 -28.63 9.85 14.04
CA PHE A 183 -27.89 11.02 13.59
C PHE A 183 -28.22 11.43 12.15
N ARG A 184 -27.92 12.69 11.83
CA ARG A 184 -27.76 13.20 10.47
C ARG A 184 -26.35 13.75 10.31
N PHE A 185 -25.79 13.58 9.12
CA PHE A 185 -24.43 13.96 8.79
C PHE A 185 -24.43 15.08 7.75
N TYR A 186 -23.63 16.11 7.96
CA TYR A 186 -23.61 17.32 7.15
C TYR A 186 -22.19 17.70 6.74
N GLU A 187 -22.08 18.29 5.56
CA GLU A 187 -20.93 19.10 5.14
C GLU A 187 -21.40 20.55 5.07
N LYS A 188 -21.00 21.37 6.04
CA LYS A 188 -21.56 22.73 6.23
C LYS A 188 -23.09 22.65 6.32
N ASP A 189 -23.81 23.30 5.39
CA ASP A 189 -25.28 23.31 5.33
C ASP A 189 -25.87 22.17 4.48
N ILE A 190 -25.03 21.33 3.86
CA ILE A 190 -25.47 20.26 2.97
C ILE A 190 -25.59 18.97 3.76
N GLN A 191 -26.81 18.43 3.85
CA GLN A 191 -27.05 17.14 4.49
C GLN A 191 -26.60 15.99 3.58
N LEU A 192 -25.66 15.17 4.06
CA LEU A 192 -25.12 14.02 3.34
C LEU A 192 -25.95 12.75 3.53
N THR A 193 -26.64 12.61 4.67
CA THR A 193 -27.59 11.52 4.88
C THR A 193 -28.96 11.90 4.32
N SER A 194 -29.60 11.06 3.50
CA SER A 194 -30.96 11.35 2.99
C SER A 194 -32.04 11.30 4.08
N VAL A 195 -31.82 10.51 5.13
CA VAL A 195 -32.70 10.34 6.29
C VAL A 195 -31.85 10.30 7.57
N ALA A 196 -32.50 10.30 8.74
CA ALA A 196 -31.79 10.06 9.99
C ALA A 196 -31.46 8.56 10.13
N VAL A 197 -30.23 8.23 10.57
CA VAL A 197 -29.69 6.87 10.53
C VAL A 197 -28.92 6.54 11.82
N LYS A 198 -28.70 5.24 12.06
CA LYS A 198 -27.78 4.75 13.11
C LYS A 198 -26.38 4.41 12.59
N SER A 199 -26.26 4.24 11.28
CA SER A 199 -24.98 4.03 10.64
C SER A 199 -25.01 4.65 9.25
N TRP A 200 -23.87 5.21 8.84
CA TRP A 200 -23.68 5.76 7.52
C TRP A 200 -22.28 5.41 7.03
N LYS A 201 -22.21 4.92 5.80
CA LYS A 201 -20.95 4.58 5.15
C LYS A 201 -20.91 5.26 3.78
N GLY A 202 -19.81 5.91 3.46
CA GLY A 202 -19.67 6.64 2.21
C GLY A 202 -18.25 7.10 1.93
N ILE A 203 -18.03 7.55 0.70
CA ILE A 203 -16.76 8.13 0.25
C ILE A 203 -16.89 9.65 0.30
N LEU A 204 -16.01 10.30 1.04
CA LEU A 204 -15.86 11.76 1.03
C LEU A 204 -14.78 12.14 0.02
N THR A 205 -15.13 13.00 -0.93
CA THR A 205 -14.26 13.37 -2.05
C THR A 205 -13.21 14.42 -1.70
N HIS A 206 -13.28 15.02 -0.50
CA HIS A 206 -12.27 15.93 0.03
C HIS A 206 -12.27 15.90 1.57
N GLY A 207 -11.18 16.38 2.17
CA GLY A 207 -11.10 16.61 3.62
C GLY A 207 -11.87 17.86 4.04
N GLY A 208 -11.95 18.09 5.35
CA GLY A 208 -12.53 19.31 5.91
C GLY A 208 -13.36 19.07 7.17
N ASN A 209 -14.14 20.10 7.51
CA ASN A 209 -15.02 20.09 8.67
C ASN A 209 -16.41 19.62 8.27
N TYR A 210 -16.90 18.63 9.00
CA TYR A 210 -18.22 18.04 8.86
C TYR A 210 -18.94 18.10 10.21
N GLU A 211 -20.25 17.90 10.19
CA GLU A 211 -21.08 18.01 11.39
C GLU A 211 -21.98 16.79 11.55
N LEU A 212 -21.99 16.23 12.75
CA LEU A 212 -22.94 15.20 13.17
C LEU A 212 -23.98 15.81 14.11
N ARG A 213 -25.25 15.72 13.73
CA ARG A 213 -26.38 16.07 14.60
C ARG A 213 -27.03 14.80 15.13
N VAL A 214 -26.91 14.58 16.43
CA VAL A 214 -27.52 13.46 17.14
C VAL A 214 -28.80 13.93 17.78
N MET A 215 -29.89 13.21 17.54
CA MET A 215 -31.23 13.59 17.99
C MET A 215 -32.04 12.37 18.37
N ASP A 216 -33.07 12.61 19.16
CA ASP A 216 -34.13 11.63 19.41
C ASP A 216 -35.32 11.91 18.48
N THR A 217 -35.79 10.87 17.80
CA THR A 217 -36.93 10.98 16.87
C THR A 217 -38.29 10.89 17.56
N ILE A 218 -38.33 10.51 18.84
CA ILE A 218 -39.56 10.43 19.61
C ILE A 218 -39.44 11.31 20.84
N SER A 219 -40.20 12.41 20.86
CA SER A 219 -40.47 13.12 22.10
C SER A 219 -41.32 12.21 22.97
N SER A 220 -40.73 11.70 24.04
CA SER A 220 -41.48 10.94 25.03
C SER A 220 -41.29 11.65 26.36
N ASN A 221 -42.38 11.82 27.10
CA ASN A 221 -42.40 12.40 28.45
C ASN A 221 -41.66 11.56 29.52
N GLN A 222 -40.84 10.58 29.13
CA GLN A 222 -40.02 9.83 30.06
C GLN A 222 -38.66 10.51 30.23
N ASN A 223 -38.48 11.09 31.42
CA ASN A 223 -37.32 11.82 31.93
C ASN A 223 -36.04 10.98 32.12
N SER A 224 -35.85 9.93 31.32
CA SER A 224 -34.63 9.13 31.37
C SER A 224 -33.60 9.69 30.41
N ASP A 225 -32.41 10.04 30.90
CA ASP A 225 -31.24 10.30 30.06
C ASP A 225 -30.98 9.10 29.14
N ARG A 226 -30.83 9.35 27.85
CA ARG A 226 -30.64 8.29 26.84
C ARG A 226 -29.21 8.30 26.33
N SER A 227 -28.40 7.40 26.89
CA SER A 227 -26.97 7.31 26.56
C SER A 227 -26.73 6.76 25.16
N TYR A 228 -25.66 7.23 24.53
CA TYR A 228 -25.18 6.77 23.24
C TYR A 228 -23.67 6.91 23.11
N SER A 229 -23.11 6.22 22.11
CA SER A 229 -21.73 6.38 21.66
C SER A 229 -21.68 6.41 20.13
N ILE A 230 -20.73 7.15 19.58
CA ILE A 230 -20.47 7.27 18.15
C ILE A 230 -19.01 6.93 17.89
N LYS A 231 -18.77 6.16 16.83
CA LYS A 231 -17.43 5.93 16.29
C LYS A 231 -17.39 6.39 14.83
N VAL A 232 -16.37 7.16 14.49
CA VAL A 232 -16.05 7.55 13.12
C VAL A 232 -14.81 6.79 12.70
N ILE A 233 -14.96 5.93 11.70
CA ILE A 233 -13.94 5.00 11.25
C ILE A 233 -13.57 5.39 9.81
N ALA A 234 -12.29 5.55 9.54
CA ALA A 234 -11.76 5.76 8.19
C ALA A 234 -11.14 4.48 7.62
N PHE A 235 -11.27 4.33 6.31
CA PHE A 235 -10.72 3.23 5.54
C PHE A 235 -9.73 3.73 4.49
#